data_AF-A0A3M7M0L7-F1
#
_entry.id   AF-A0A3M7M0L7-F1
#
_cell.length_a   1.000
_cell.length_b   1.000
_cell.length_c   1.000
_cell.angle_alpha   90.00
_cell.angle_beta   90.00
_cell.angle_gamma   90.00
#
_symmetry.space_group_name_H-M   'P 1'
#
loop_
_entity.id
_entity.type
_entity.pdbx_description
1 polymer ?
#
loop_
_entity_poly.entity_id
_entity_poly.type
_entity_poly.pdbx_seq_one_letter_code
_entity_poly.pdbx_strand_id
1 'polypeptide(L)'
;MVVWCLEHGATFDLVDRRKRGEPILERVAASGDIQTFDLLRSKGAPLGERVLHRAVEAATFGKPDPANAEKDTEYQRKERISHIKCMHMVRHLLHEVHLDVNAPDQPEGSNFPDCKGPPICYIASYAGIERDTRELTWLLLDQGADPKAGLEEARLMEYPKLAEDIKAWKAKQSRWGKCCVQ
;
A
#
# COMPACT_ATOMS: atom_id res chain seq x y z
N MET A 1 -21.87 -12.47 -0.30
CA MET A 1 -21.47 -13.40 0.78
C MET A 1 -21.15 -12.66 2.08
N VAL A 2 -20.25 -11.65 2.09
CA VAL A 2 -19.93 -10.86 3.29
C VAL A 2 -21.18 -10.22 3.93
N VAL A 3 -22.05 -9.60 3.14
CA VAL A 3 -23.34 -9.04 3.60
C VAL A 3 -24.18 -10.10 4.33
N TRP A 4 -24.35 -11.27 3.70
CA TRP A 4 -25.11 -12.38 4.28
C TRP A 4 -24.50 -12.85 5.61
N CYS A 5 -23.17 -12.99 5.71
CA CYS A 5 -22.52 -13.39 6.96
C CYS A 5 -22.77 -12.38 8.10
N LEU A 6 -22.76 -11.09 7.80
CA LEU A 6 -23.04 -10.03 8.78
C LEU A 6 -24.51 -10.01 9.22
N GLU A 7 -25.42 -10.21 8.27
CA GLU A 7 -26.86 -10.35 8.56
C GLU A 7 -27.17 -11.56 9.45
N HIS A 8 -26.28 -12.56 9.47
CA HIS A 8 -26.43 -13.80 10.24
C HIS A 8 -25.53 -13.86 11.48
N GLY A 9 -25.10 -12.70 12.01
CA GLY A 9 -24.50 -12.60 13.33
C GLY A 9 -22.99 -12.85 13.40
N ALA A 10 -22.28 -12.85 12.27
CA ALA A 10 -20.81 -12.85 12.29
C ALA A 10 -20.29 -11.55 12.94
N THR A 11 -19.47 -11.69 13.98
CA THR A 11 -18.78 -10.57 14.64
C THR A 11 -17.34 -10.45 14.16
N PHE A 12 -16.80 -9.24 14.19
CA PHE A 12 -15.38 -8.95 13.89
C PHE A 12 -14.44 -9.29 15.05
N ASP A 13 -15.00 -9.73 16.17
CA ASP A 13 -14.34 -9.81 17.46
C ASP A 13 -13.69 -11.19 17.63
N LEU A 14 -12.61 -11.41 16.88
CA LEU A 14 -11.65 -12.48 17.14
C LEU A 14 -10.33 -11.88 17.64
N VAL A 15 -10.43 -10.91 18.56
CA VAL A 15 -9.25 -10.30 19.19
C VAL A 15 -8.80 -11.15 20.37
N ASP A 16 -8.37 -12.38 20.10
CA ASP A 16 -7.35 -12.96 20.96
C ASP A 16 -6.05 -12.22 20.61
N ARG A 17 -5.64 -11.26 21.44
CA ARG A 17 -4.37 -10.51 21.28
C ARG A 17 -3.14 -11.44 21.14
N ARG A 18 -3.27 -12.73 21.45
CA ARG A 18 -2.23 -13.76 21.31
C ARG A 18 -2.29 -14.54 20.00
N LYS A 19 -3.39 -14.46 19.23
CA LYS A 19 -3.54 -15.00 17.89
C LYS A 19 -3.79 -13.85 16.93
N ARG A 20 -2.72 -13.38 16.29
CA ARG A 20 -2.72 -12.42 15.17
C ARG A 20 -3.61 -12.90 14.01
N GLY A 21 -4.92 -12.81 14.16
CA GLY A 21 -5.79 -12.67 13.00
C GLY A 21 -5.52 -11.29 12.45
N GLU A 22 -5.05 -11.20 11.20
CA GLU A 22 -5.00 -9.91 10.50
C GLU A 22 -6.41 -9.30 10.55
N PRO A 23 -6.58 -8.06 11.04
CA PRO A 23 -7.85 -7.37 10.98
C PRO A 23 -8.43 -7.49 9.57
N ILE A 24 -9.71 -7.83 9.46
CA ILE A 24 -10.33 -8.13 8.15
C ILE A 24 -10.12 -7.00 7.13
N LEU A 25 -10.06 -5.75 7.59
CA LEU A 25 -9.79 -4.58 6.76
C LEU A 25 -8.38 -4.57 6.16
N GLU A 26 -7.35 -5.14 6.83
CA GLU A 26 -6.00 -5.29 6.25
C GLU A 26 -6.04 -6.23 5.03
N ARG A 27 -6.79 -7.33 5.14
CA ARG A 27 -6.92 -8.31 4.06
C ARG A 27 -7.72 -7.78 2.87
N VAL A 28 -8.77 -7.01 3.14
CA VAL A 28 -9.56 -6.36 2.09
C VAL A 28 -8.80 -5.20 1.45
N ALA A 29 -7.99 -4.47 2.22
CA ALA A 29 -7.10 -3.46 1.67
C ALA A 29 -6.07 -4.07 0.69
N ALA A 30 -5.49 -5.23 1.02
CA ALA A 30 -4.59 -5.95 0.12
C ALA A 30 -5.25 -6.44 -1.17
N SER A 31 -6.57 -6.67 -1.20
CA SER A 31 -7.29 -7.08 -2.42
C SER A 31 -7.72 -5.90 -3.30
N GLY A 32 -7.69 -4.68 -2.75
CA GLY A 32 -8.13 -3.47 -3.42
C GLY A 32 -9.66 -3.32 -3.57
N ASP A 33 -10.46 -4.09 -2.81
CA ASP A 33 -11.92 -4.03 -2.88
C ASP A 33 -12.49 -2.92 -1.95
N ILE A 34 -12.59 -1.70 -2.50
CA ILE A 34 -13.06 -0.51 -1.79
C ILE A 34 -14.51 -0.68 -1.30
N GLN A 35 -15.38 -1.30 -2.09
CA GLN A 35 -16.80 -1.47 -1.71
C GLN A 35 -16.94 -2.36 -0.48
N THR A 36 -16.22 -3.50 -0.48
CA THR A 36 -16.20 -4.38 0.69
C THR A 36 -15.52 -3.69 1.88
N PHE A 37 -14.45 -2.94 1.64
CA PHE A 37 -13.74 -2.20 2.70
C PHE A 37 -14.66 -1.21 3.40
N ASP A 38 -15.34 -0.35 2.65
CA ASP A 38 -16.25 0.66 3.20
C ASP A 38 -17.47 0.04 3.87
N LEU A 39 -18.01 -1.05 3.31
CA LEU A 39 -19.09 -1.80 3.95
C LEU A 39 -18.65 -2.31 5.32
N LEU A 40 -17.52 -3.00 5.41
CA LEU A 40 -17.01 -3.54 6.66
C LEU A 40 -16.70 -2.44 7.67
N ARG A 41 -16.07 -1.36 7.23
CA ARG A 41 -15.79 -0.18 8.06
C ARG A 41 -17.07 0.45 8.59
N SER A 42 -18.10 0.61 7.75
CA SER A 42 -19.42 1.13 8.16
C SER A 42 -20.13 0.27 9.21
N LYS A 43 -19.77 -1.02 9.28
CA LYS A 43 -20.26 -1.99 10.26
C LYS A 43 -19.39 -2.09 11.51
N GLY A 44 -18.38 -1.23 11.65
CA GLY A 44 -17.51 -1.15 12.82
C GLY A 44 -16.33 -2.11 12.81
N ALA A 45 -15.95 -2.66 11.65
CA ALA A 45 -14.72 -3.44 11.56
C ALA A 45 -13.50 -2.58 11.95
N PRO A 46 -12.57 -3.09 12.78
CA PRO A 46 -11.45 -2.31 13.28
C PRO A 46 -10.44 -2.02 12.17
N LEU A 47 -9.96 -0.77 12.14
CA LEU A 47 -8.87 -0.34 11.26
C LEU A 47 -7.54 -0.74 11.89
N GLY A 48 -6.92 -1.80 11.35
CA GLY A 48 -5.61 -2.27 11.80
C GLY A 48 -4.49 -1.28 11.48
N GLU A 49 -3.39 -1.37 12.22
CA GLU A 49 -2.20 -0.52 12.02
C GLU A 49 -1.55 -0.76 10.65
N ARG A 50 -1.76 -1.93 10.04
CA ARG A 50 -1.12 -2.31 8.77
C ARG A 50 -2.02 -2.19 7.55
N VAL A 51 -3.17 -1.54 7.66
CA VAL A 51 -4.12 -1.41 6.54
C VAL A 51 -3.48 -0.73 5.32
N LEU A 52 -2.84 0.41 5.52
CA LEU A 52 -2.13 1.11 4.42
C LEU A 52 -0.90 0.33 3.96
N HIS A 53 -0.14 -0.24 4.89
CA HIS A 53 1.04 -1.07 4.62
C HIS A 53 0.70 -2.24 3.67
N ARG A 54 -0.38 -2.97 3.95
CA ARG A 54 -0.86 -4.09 3.12
C ARG A 54 -1.36 -3.64 1.74
N ALA A 55 -2.05 -2.51 1.64
CA ALA A 55 -2.45 -1.95 0.36
C ALA A 55 -1.24 -1.55 -0.50
N VAL A 56 -0.24 -0.91 0.10
CA VAL A 56 1.01 -0.52 -0.57
C VAL A 56 1.77 -1.75 -1.04
N GLU A 57 1.97 -2.74 -0.17
CA GLU A 57 2.64 -4.00 -0.50
C GLU A 57 1.96 -4.70 -1.68
N ALA A 58 0.63 -4.81 -1.66
CA ALA A 58 -0.16 -5.41 -2.73
C ALA A 58 -0.05 -4.64 -4.07
N ALA A 59 0.02 -3.31 -4.01
CA ALA A 59 0.15 -2.47 -5.20
C ALA A 59 1.49 -2.66 -5.94
N THR A 60 2.54 -3.19 -5.29
CA THR A 60 3.85 -3.45 -5.92
C THR A 60 3.84 -4.62 -6.90
N PHE A 61 2.89 -5.55 -6.78
CA PHE A 61 2.83 -6.75 -7.62
C PHE A 61 2.38 -6.46 -9.05
N GLY A 62 1.71 -5.33 -9.24
CA GLY A 62 1.18 -4.96 -10.53
C GLY A 62 2.22 -4.58 -11.56
N LYS A 63 1.91 -4.83 -12.83
CA LYS A 63 2.61 -4.20 -13.95
C LYS A 63 1.79 -3.01 -14.44
N PRO A 64 2.39 -1.82 -14.62
CA PRO A 64 1.74 -0.73 -15.32
C PRO A 64 1.52 -1.08 -16.79
N ASP A 65 0.77 -0.22 -17.48
CA ASP A 65 0.25 -0.48 -18.82
C ASP A 65 1.34 -0.82 -19.84
N PRO A 66 1.39 -2.04 -20.42
CA PRO A 66 2.16 -2.30 -21.61
C PRO A 66 1.44 -1.63 -22.75
N ALA A 67 2.21 -1.10 -23.69
CA ALA A 67 1.73 -0.44 -24.89
C ALA A 67 0.80 -1.29 -25.78
N ASN A 68 0.51 -2.57 -25.46
CA ASN A 68 -0.32 -3.48 -26.24
C ASN A 68 -1.15 -4.44 -25.37
N ALA A 69 -2.22 -3.94 -24.73
CA ALA A 69 -3.16 -4.76 -23.93
C ALA A 69 -3.78 -5.94 -24.71
N GLU A 70 -3.82 -5.86 -26.05
CA GLU A 70 -4.36 -6.91 -26.92
C GLU A 70 -3.51 -8.20 -26.95
N LYS A 71 -2.24 -8.13 -26.55
CA LYS A 71 -1.32 -9.29 -26.52
C LYS A 71 -1.18 -9.90 -25.12
N ASP A 72 -1.89 -9.38 -24.14
CA ASP A 72 -1.78 -9.88 -22.77
C ASP A 72 -2.42 -11.28 -22.63
N THR A 73 -1.66 -12.16 -21.99
CA THR A 73 -2.22 -13.38 -21.42
C THR A 73 -3.30 -13.06 -20.39
N GLU A 74 -4.20 -14.00 -20.10
CA GLU A 74 -5.22 -13.82 -19.06
C GLU A 74 -4.59 -13.49 -17.69
N TYR A 75 -3.44 -14.09 -17.38
CA TYR A 75 -2.67 -13.81 -16.17
C TYR A 75 -2.22 -12.34 -16.09
N GLN A 76 -1.64 -11.82 -17.16
CA GLN A 76 -1.19 -10.42 -17.24
C GLN A 76 -2.36 -9.43 -17.11
N ARG A 77 -3.52 -9.75 -17.72
CA ARG A 77 -4.75 -8.96 -17.55
C ARG A 77 -5.23 -8.96 -16.10
N LYS A 78 -5.18 -10.11 -15.41
CA LYS A 78 -5.53 -10.20 -13.98
C LYS A 78 -4.56 -9.40 -13.11
N GLU A 79 -3.25 -9.47 -13.36
CA GLU A 79 -2.25 -8.66 -12.65
C GLU A 79 -2.50 -7.16 -12.84
N ARG A 80 -2.82 -6.70 -14.06
CA ARG A 80 -3.18 -5.31 -14.36
C ARG A 80 -4.41 -4.84 -13.59
N ILE A 81 -5.49 -5.61 -13.64
CA ILE A 81 -6.73 -5.29 -12.92
C ILE A 81 -6.45 -5.24 -11.41
N SER A 82 -5.65 -6.19 -10.90
CA SER A 82 -5.25 -6.21 -9.49
C SER A 82 -4.44 -4.96 -9.12
N HIS A 83 -3.48 -4.56 -9.95
CA HIS A 83 -2.68 -3.35 -9.75
C HIS A 83 -3.55 -2.10 -9.64
N ILE A 84 -4.45 -1.91 -10.61
CA ILE A 84 -5.35 -0.76 -10.68
C ILE A 84 -6.20 -0.69 -9.42
N LYS A 85 -6.78 -1.82 -9.00
CA LYS A 85 -7.57 -1.90 -7.76
C LYS A 85 -6.74 -1.55 -6.53
N CYS A 86 -5.52 -2.08 -6.40
CA CYS A 86 -4.65 -1.78 -5.27
C CYS A 86 -4.24 -0.31 -5.26
N MET A 87 -3.90 0.28 -6.41
CA MET A 87 -3.60 1.71 -6.53
C MET A 87 -4.79 2.60 -6.17
N HIS A 88 -6.01 2.23 -6.57
CA HIS A 88 -7.22 2.93 -6.12
C HIS A 88 -7.44 2.79 -4.62
N MET A 89 -7.20 1.62 -4.04
CA MET A 89 -7.29 1.43 -2.60
C MET A 89 -6.26 2.28 -1.84
N VAL A 90 -5.01 2.36 -2.29
CA VAL A 90 -4.00 3.24 -1.66
C VAL A 90 -4.47 4.70 -1.69
N ARG A 91 -5.00 5.18 -2.83
CA ARG A 91 -5.58 6.53 -2.93
C ARG A 91 -6.76 6.71 -1.98
N HIS A 92 -7.69 5.76 -1.93
CA HIS A 92 -8.85 5.78 -1.02
C HIS A 92 -8.41 5.89 0.44
N LEU A 93 -7.44 5.08 0.85
CA LEU A 93 -6.92 5.09 2.21
C LEU A 93 -6.27 6.42 2.60
N LEU A 94 -5.58 7.09 1.67
CA LEU A 94 -4.92 8.37 1.91
C LEU A 94 -5.90 9.56 1.84
N HIS A 95 -6.83 9.54 0.88
CA HIS A 95 -7.65 10.70 0.52
C HIS A 95 -9.03 10.69 1.16
N GLU A 96 -9.65 9.52 1.35
CA GLU A 96 -11.00 9.39 1.90
C GLU A 96 -10.99 8.86 3.34
N VAL A 97 -10.05 7.96 3.66
CA VAL A 97 -9.88 7.42 5.03
C VAL A 97 -8.93 8.28 5.87
N HIS A 98 -8.10 9.11 5.21
CA HIS A 98 -7.11 10.00 5.83
C HIS A 98 -6.11 9.26 6.74
N LEU A 99 -5.65 8.08 6.31
CA LEU A 99 -4.56 7.40 7.00
C LEU A 99 -3.26 8.18 6.88
N ASP A 100 -2.52 8.25 7.98
CA ASP A 100 -1.18 8.84 8.00
C ASP A 100 -0.23 7.99 7.16
N VAL A 101 0.35 8.61 6.14
CA VAL A 101 1.31 7.99 5.21
C VAL A 101 2.62 7.59 5.89
N ASN A 102 2.89 8.10 7.10
CA ASN A 102 4.07 7.78 7.91
C ASN A 102 3.73 6.96 9.17
N ALA A 103 2.50 6.47 9.31
CA ALA A 103 2.09 5.68 10.46
C ALA A 103 3.01 4.46 10.66
N PRO A 104 3.38 4.12 11.91
CA PRO A 104 4.11 2.88 12.17
C PRO A 104 3.22 1.65 11.91
N ASP A 105 3.85 0.52 11.61
CA ASP A 105 3.21 -0.77 11.36
C ASP A 105 3.07 -1.65 12.61
N GLN A 106 3.42 -1.10 13.78
CA GLN A 106 3.28 -1.73 15.08
C GLN A 106 3.09 -0.69 16.20
N PRO A 107 2.56 -1.08 17.37
CA PRO A 107 2.42 -0.17 18.50
C PRO A 107 3.77 0.21 19.07
N GLU A 108 3.85 1.40 19.67
CA GLU A 108 5.05 1.86 20.37
C GLU A 108 5.53 0.82 21.41
N GLY A 109 6.84 0.57 21.44
CA GLY A 109 7.46 -0.42 22.34
C GLY A 109 7.33 -1.88 21.87
N SER A 110 6.66 -2.15 20.75
CA SER A 110 6.65 -3.47 20.12
C SER A 110 7.88 -3.68 19.24
N ASN A 111 8.32 -4.94 19.09
CA ASN A 111 9.39 -5.32 18.18
C ASN A 111 9.02 -6.64 17.48
N PHE A 112 8.11 -6.57 16.52
CA PHE A 112 7.67 -7.73 15.76
C PHE A 112 8.58 -7.99 14.55
N PRO A 113 8.90 -9.25 14.24
CA PRO A 113 9.90 -9.59 13.22
C PRO A 113 9.47 -9.28 11.77
N ASP A 114 8.18 -9.07 11.50
CA ASP A 114 7.64 -8.82 10.14
C ASP A 114 7.24 -7.35 9.90
N CYS A 115 7.77 -6.44 10.71
CA CYS A 115 7.51 -5.00 10.64
C CYS A 115 8.71 -4.28 10.01
N LYS A 116 8.46 -3.42 9.01
CA LYS A 116 9.43 -2.64 8.23
C LYS A 116 9.35 -1.14 8.52
N GLY A 117 8.41 -0.71 9.36
CA GLY A 117 8.12 0.70 9.62
C GLY A 117 7.07 1.26 8.67
N PRO A 118 7.18 2.52 8.22
CA PRO A 118 6.10 3.20 7.51
C PRO A 118 5.79 2.57 6.15
N PRO A 119 4.62 2.86 5.55
CA PRO A 119 4.15 2.25 4.31
C PRO A 119 5.16 2.28 3.15
N ILE A 120 5.98 3.33 3.02
CA ILE A 120 6.99 3.43 1.95
C ILE A 120 8.04 2.30 2.01
N CYS A 121 8.33 1.74 3.19
CA CYS A 121 9.26 0.63 3.35
C CYS A 121 8.72 -0.66 2.71
N TYR A 122 7.40 -0.83 2.67
CA TYR A 122 6.77 -2.02 2.07
C TYR A 122 6.89 -2.07 0.54
N ILE A 123 7.36 -0.99 -0.11
CA ILE A 123 7.66 -1.02 -1.54
C ILE A 123 8.82 -1.98 -1.85
N ALA A 124 9.78 -2.13 -0.92
CA ALA A 124 10.94 -3.01 -1.07
C ALA A 124 10.71 -4.45 -0.56
N SER A 125 9.48 -4.79 -0.13
CA SER A 125 9.15 -6.12 0.45
C SER A 125 9.57 -7.32 -0.39
N TYR A 126 9.65 -7.16 -1.72
CA TYR A 126 9.97 -8.23 -2.67
C TYR A 126 11.20 -7.90 -3.52
N ALA A 127 12.26 -7.43 -2.87
CA ALA A 127 13.55 -7.25 -3.51
C ALA A 127 13.99 -8.52 -4.25
N GLY A 128 14.52 -8.35 -5.47
CA GLY A 128 14.91 -9.45 -6.36
C GLY A 128 13.93 -9.74 -7.51
N ILE A 129 12.73 -9.15 -7.49
CA ILE A 129 11.84 -9.12 -8.67
C ILE A 129 11.78 -7.68 -9.17
N GLU A 130 12.15 -7.46 -10.44
CA GLU A 130 12.00 -6.15 -11.06
C GLU A 130 10.50 -5.80 -11.18
N ARG A 131 10.10 -4.71 -10.52
CA ARG A 131 8.74 -4.19 -10.48
C ARG A 131 8.79 -2.71 -10.78
N ASP A 132 7.81 -2.21 -11.53
CA ASP A 132 7.65 -0.76 -11.70
C ASP A 132 6.82 -0.22 -10.54
N THR A 133 7.52 0.31 -9.55
CA THR A 133 6.95 0.86 -8.32
C THR A 133 6.96 2.39 -8.34
N ARG A 134 7.30 3.02 -9.46
CA ARG A 134 7.51 4.47 -9.53
C ARG A 134 6.25 5.25 -9.24
N GLU A 135 5.12 4.89 -9.86
CA GLU A 135 3.84 5.58 -9.65
C GLU A 135 3.42 5.53 -8.17
N LEU A 136 3.51 4.34 -7.57
CA LEU A 136 3.20 4.13 -6.15
C LEU A 136 4.15 4.91 -5.24
N THR A 137 5.46 4.84 -5.50
CA THR A 137 6.48 5.58 -4.74
C THR A 137 6.21 7.07 -4.78
N TRP A 138 5.94 7.62 -5.97
CA TRP A 138 5.67 9.04 -6.13
C TRP A 138 4.35 9.45 -5.50
N LEU A 139 3.31 8.62 -5.57
CA LEU A 139 2.06 8.85 -4.86
C LEU A 139 2.30 9.04 -3.36
N LEU A 140 3.03 8.12 -2.71
CA LEU A 140 3.30 8.23 -1.27
C LEU A 140 4.12 9.48 -0.94
N LEU A 141 5.14 9.79 -1.73
CA LEU A 141 5.97 10.98 -1.53
C LEU A 141 5.20 12.29 -1.75
N ASP A 142 4.34 12.35 -2.77
CA ASP A 142 3.44 13.48 -3.02
C ASP A 142 2.41 13.66 -1.89
N GLN A 143 2.12 12.60 -1.12
CA GLN A 143 1.29 12.65 0.10
C GLN A 143 2.11 12.89 1.38
N GLY A 144 3.42 13.14 1.28
CA GLY A 144 4.27 13.50 2.42
C GLY A 144 4.97 12.33 3.12
N ALA A 145 5.09 11.18 2.47
CA ALA A 145 5.92 10.09 2.99
C ALA A 145 7.37 10.53 3.20
N ASP A 146 8.00 10.14 4.31
CA ASP A 146 9.41 10.43 4.56
C ASP A 146 10.31 9.60 3.62
N PRO A 147 11.03 10.25 2.68
CA PRO A 147 11.92 9.52 1.78
C PRO A 147 13.10 8.86 2.51
N LYS A 148 13.45 9.27 3.73
CA LYS A 148 14.58 8.66 4.47
C LYS A 148 14.27 7.21 4.85
N ALA A 149 13.04 6.93 5.29
CA ALA A 149 12.62 5.58 5.64
C ALA A 149 12.73 4.65 4.42
N GLY A 150 12.19 5.08 3.27
CA GLY A 150 12.28 4.32 2.02
C GLY A 150 13.72 4.11 1.52
N LEU A 151 14.61 5.10 1.70
CA LEU A 151 16.02 4.97 1.32
C LEU A 151 16.78 3.97 2.20
N GLU A 152 16.51 3.97 3.51
CA GLU A 152 17.13 3.01 4.42
C GLU A 152 16.66 1.59 4.13
N GLU A 153 15.36 1.41 3.91
CA GLU A 153 14.82 0.09 3.52
C GLU A 153 15.36 -0.38 2.17
N ALA A 154 15.43 0.51 1.16
CA ALA A 154 16.05 0.20 -0.13
C ALA A 154 17.51 -0.28 0.00
N ARG A 155 18.25 0.29 0.97
CA ARG A 155 19.62 -0.12 1.27
C ARG A 155 19.66 -1.49 1.95
N LEU A 156 18.80 -1.72 2.95
CA LEU A 156 18.72 -2.98 3.70
C LEU A 156 18.31 -4.16 2.81
N MET A 157 17.38 -3.93 1.89
CA MET A 157 16.84 -4.95 0.98
C MET A 157 17.60 -5.05 -0.35
N GLU A 158 18.68 -4.29 -0.53
CA GLU A 158 19.43 -4.21 -1.79
C GLU A 158 18.53 -3.94 -3.02
N TYR A 159 17.55 -3.03 -2.85
CA TYR A 159 16.55 -2.70 -3.86
C TYR A 159 16.79 -1.30 -4.47
N PRO A 160 17.73 -1.15 -5.42
CA PRO A 160 18.17 0.15 -5.92
C PRO A 160 17.05 0.93 -6.62
N LYS A 161 16.04 0.25 -7.17
CA LYS A 161 14.94 0.86 -7.90
C LYS A 161 14.16 1.88 -7.07
N LEU A 162 13.86 1.55 -5.80
CA LEU A 162 13.18 2.48 -4.89
C LEU A 162 14.03 3.74 -4.64
N ALA A 163 15.34 3.59 -4.46
CA ALA A 163 16.24 4.72 -4.28
C ALA A 163 16.32 5.60 -5.53
N GLU A 164 16.32 5.00 -6.72
CA GLU A 164 16.27 5.72 -8.01
C GLU A 164 14.97 6.51 -8.16
N ASP A 165 13.82 5.91 -7.85
CA ASP A 165 12.51 6.56 -7.96
C ASP A 165 12.37 7.73 -6.98
N ILE A 166 12.86 7.58 -5.73
CA ILE A 166 12.94 8.67 -4.74
C ILE A 166 13.85 9.80 -5.25
N LYS A 167 15.01 9.47 -5.82
CA LYS A 167 15.94 10.47 -6.39
C LYS A 167 15.31 11.21 -7.55
N ALA A 168 14.63 10.50 -8.45
CA ALA A 168 13.92 11.08 -9.59
C ALA A 168 12.78 12.00 -9.14
N TRP A 169 12.02 11.60 -8.11
CA TRP A 169 10.99 12.43 -7.50
C TRP A 169 11.56 13.75 -6.93
N LYS A 170 12.64 13.67 -6.15
CA LYS A 170 13.31 14.87 -5.59
C LYS A 170 13.78 15.83 -6.69
N ALA A 171 14.35 15.30 -7.77
CA ALA A 171 14.79 16.10 -8.92
C ALA A 171 13.62 16.79 -9.62
N LYS A 172 12.47 16.11 -9.76
CA LYS A 172 11.23 16.69 -10.29
C LYS A 172 10.70 17.83 -9.42
N GLN A 173 10.60 17.62 -8.11
CA GLN A 173 10.14 18.66 -7.17
C GLN A 173 11.05 19.90 -7.20
N SER A 174 12.37 19.69 -7.30
CA SER A 174 13.35 20.79 -7.42
C SER A 174 13.20 21.62 -8.70
N ARG A 175 12.67 21.03 -9.78
CA ARG A 175 12.40 21.75 -11.03
C ARG A 175 11.12 22.58 -10.92
N TRP A 176 10.07 22.04 -10.31
CA TRP A 176 8.82 22.78 -10.10
C TRP A 176 8.97 23.92 -9.09
N GLY A 177 9.72 23.72 -8.01
CA GLY A 177 10.04 24.80 -7.06
C GLY A 177 10.83 25.96 -7.67
N LYS A 178 11.52 25.74 -8.81
CA LYS A 178 12.22 26.81 -9.54
C LYS A 178 11.32 27.55 -10.55
N CYS A 179 10.28 26.91 -11.08
CA CYS A 179 9.35 27.54 -12.03
C CYS A 179 8.30 28.44 -11.36
N CYS A 180 7.94 28.19 -10.09
CA CYS A 180 6.94 29.00 -9.39
C CYS A 180 7.50 30.29 -8.73
N VAL A 181 8.76 30.65 -9.02
CA VAL A 181 9.46 31.82 -8.47
C VAL A 181 9.89 32.79 -9.58
N GLN A 182 9.23 32.75 -10.74
CA GLN A 182 9.41 33.72 -11.84
C GLN A 182 8.18 34.60 -12.02
#